data_AF-A0A969RQJ8-F1
#
_entry.id   AF-A0A969RQJ8-F1
#
_cell.length_a   1.000
_cell.length_b   1.000
_cell.length_c   1.000
_cell.angle_alpha   90.00
_cell.angle_beta   90.00
_cell.angle_gamma   90.00
#
_symmetry.space_group_name_H-M   'P 1'
#
loop_
_entity.id
_entity.type
_entity.pdbx_description
1 polymer ?
#
loop_
_entity_poly.entity_id
_entity_poly.type
_entity_poly.pdbx_seq_one_letter_code
_entity_poly.pdbx_strand_id
1 'polypeptide(L)'
;MTIAQKDKTTSKVETLARLYLESNSAEIAEETIATLCDWLMAEFQGLPLNLQFSDYARYDDAEAMFADIKGDHLWVSADSYDSDVYPNPIYGFILQAVHDYDHYLTSGDFSLEGEIAAYNAIAKRSPSLEIQKIFYSEFVLRPAAHSYLGYAPAPKIVFP
;
A
#
# COMPACT_ATOMS: atom_id res chain seq x y z
N MET A 1 -4.32 -29.27 -39.37
CA MET A 1 -3.27 -29.30 -38.33
C MET A 1 -2.96 -27.86 -37.96
N THR A 2 -3.88 -27.24 -37.24
CA THR A 2 -3.78 -26.91 -35.80
C THR A 2 -2.70 -25.87 -35.53
N ILE A 3 -3.10 -24.61 -35.65
CA ILE A 3 -2.39 -23.46 -35.09
C ILE A 3 -2.51 -23.64 -33.57
N ALA A 4 -1.38 -23.82 -32.89
CA ALA A 4 -1.34 -23.87 -31.44
C ALA A 4 -1.81 -22.50 -30.90
N GLN A 5 -3.01 -22.46 -30.32
CA GLN A 5 -3.40 -21.42 -29.37
C GLN A 5 -2.46 -21.52 -28.19
N LYS A 6 -1.50 -20.61 -28.13
CA LYS A 6 -0.68 -20.38 -26.95
C LYS A 6 -1.58 -19.61 -25.99
N ASP A 7 -2.24 -20.31 -25.07
CA ASP A 7 -2.90 -19.67 -23.94
C ASP A 7 -1.86 -18.82 -23.21
N LYS A 8 -1.91 -17.51 -23.43
CA LYS A 8 -1.11 -16.53 -22.69
C LYS A 8 -1.78 -16.44 -21.33
N THR A 9 -1.34 -17.25 -20.38
CA THR A 9 -1.66 -17.03 -18.97
C THR A 9 -1.06 -15.68 -18.60
N THR A 10 -1.89 -14.64 -18.52
CA THR A 10 -1.49 -13.32 -18.03
C THR A 10 -0.95 -13.48 -16.61
N SER A 11 0.22 -12.89 -16.32
CA SER A 11 0.77 -12.97 -14.96
C SER A 11 -0.16 -12.26 -13.98
N LYS A 12 -0.21 -12.72 -12.72
CA LYS A 12 -1.02 -12.06 -11.67
C LYS A 12 -0.71 -10.57 -11.55
N VAL A 13 0.57 -10.21 -11.68
CA VAL A 13 1.05 -8.82 -11.73
C VAL A 13 0.38 -8.05 -12.87
N GLU A 14 0.38 -8.57 -14.11
CA GLU A 14 -0.24 -7.88 -15.24
C GLU A 14 -1.76 -7.73 -15.05
N THR A 15 -2.45 -8.75 -14.52
CA THR A 15 -3.90 -8.65 -14.25
C THR A 15 -4.21 -7.54 -13.23
N LEU A 16 -3.50 -7.50 -12.10
CA LEU A 16 -3.71 -6.49 -11.07
C LEU A 16 -3.29 -5.09 -11.53
N ALA A 17 -2.17 -4.99 -12.27
CA ALA A 17 -1.71 -3.75 -12.86
C ALA A 17 -2.76 -3.16 -13.82
N ARG A 18 -3.35 -3.97 -14.70
CA ARG A 18 -4.39 -3.52 -15.62
C ARG A 18 -5.63 -3.04 -14.89
N LEU A 19 -6.06 -3.72 -13.84
CA LEU A 19 -7.18 -3.26 -13.00
C LEU A 19 -6.92 -1.85 -12.47
N TYR A 20 -5.72 -1.57 -11.97
CA TYR A 20 -5.35 -0.22 -11.54
C TYR A 20 -5.34 0.78 -12.71
N LEU A 21 -4.58 0.47 -13.77
CA LEU A 21 -4.28 1.42 -14.83
C LEU A 21 -5.49 1.77 -15.68
N GLU A 22 -6.35 0.79 -15.96
CA GLU A 22 -7.48 0.93 -16.89
C GLU A 22 -8.78 1.41 -16.20
N SER A 23 -8.85 1.36 -14.86
CA SER A 23 -10.02 1.83 -14.10
C SER A 23 -9.98 3.33 -13.81
N ASN A 24 -11.15 3.93 -13.63
CA ASN A 24 -11.27 5.32 -13.16
C ASN A 24 -11.02 5.41 -11.65
N SER A 25 -10.65 6.60 -11.18
CA SER A 25 -10.61 6.88 -9.74
C SER A 25 -11.99 6.70 -9.12
N ALA A 26 -12.04 6.04 -7.97
CA ALA A 26 -13.27 5.88 -7.18
C ALA A 26 -13.62 7.19 -6.46
N GLU A 27 -14.92 7.49 -6.38
CA GLU A 27 -15.43 8.52 -5.48
C GLU A 27 -15.56 7.93 -4.07
N ILE A 28 -14.89 8.54 -3.10
CA ILE A 28 -14.90 8.09 -1.71
C ILE A 28 -15.77 9.05 -0.90
N ALA A 29 -16.74 8.51 -0.16
CA ALA A 29 -17.59 9.30 0.70
C ALA A 29 -16.77 9.95 1.84
N GLU A 30 -17.11 11.20 2.19
CA GLU A 30 -16.44 11.95 3.26
C GLU A 30 -16.49 11.20 4.61
N GLU A 31 -17.59 10.50 4.90
CA GLU A 31 -17.74 9.67 6.11
C GLU A 31 -16.74 8.51 6.14
N THR A 32 -16.44 7.90 4.99
CA THR A 32 -15.43 6.84 4.88
C THR A 32 -14.04 7.40 5.15
N ILE A 33 -13.73 8.59 4.62
CA ILE A 33 -12.45 9.27 4.85
C ILE A 33 -12.30 9.64 6.34
N ALA A 34 -13.34 10.18 6.96
CA ALA A 34 -13.33 10.51 8.39
C ALA A 34 -13.10 9.25 9.25
N THR A 35 -13.81 8.16 8.96
CA THR A 35 -13.63 6.87 9.64
C THR A 35 -12.21 6.32 9.47
N LEU A 36 -11.64 6.44 8.26
CA LEU A 36 -10.27 6.04 7.97
C LEU A 36 -9.27 6.87 8.79
N CYS A 37 -9.44 8.18 8.83
CA CYS A 37 -8.57 9.09 9.57
C CYS A 37 -8.58 8.78 11.08
N ASP A 38 -9.75 8.60 11.67
CA ASP A 38 -9.90 8.24 13.09
C ASP A 38 -9.22 6.89 13.40
N TRP A 39 -9.42 5.91 12.52
CA TRP A 39 -8.81 4.59 12.64
C TRP A 39 -7.27 4.65 12.51
N LEU A 40 -6.74 5.41 11.55
CA LEU A 40 -5.29 5.60 11.38
C LEU A 40 -4.65 6.25 12.59
N MET A 41 -5.31 7.24 13.21
CA MET A 41 -4.81 7.84 14.44
C MET A 41 -4.75 6.85 15.60
N ALA A 42 -5.74 5.94 15.70
CA ALA A 42 -5.73 4.89 16.71
C ALA A 42 -4.59 3.87 16.47
N GLU A 43 -4.37 3.46 15.22
CA GLU A 43 -3.25 2.60 14.85
C GLU A 43 -1.89 3.26 15.14
N PHE A 44 -1.75 4.55 14.81
CA PHE A 44 -0.54 5.31 15.09
C PHE A 44 -0.23 5.38 16.59
N GLN A 45 -1.24 5.60 17.43
CA GLN A 45 -1.08 5.61 18.90
C GLN A 45 -0.65 4.24 19.45
N GLY A 46 -1.04 3.16 18.77
CA GLY A 46 -0.65 1.79 19.11
C GLY A 46 0.70 1.35 18.58
N LEU A 47 1.33 2.14 17.69
CA LEU A 47 2.56 1.77 17.02
C LEU A 47 3.77 1.84 17.98
N PRO A 48 4.48 0.73 18.26
CA PRO A 48 5.57 0.72 19.21
C PRO A 48 6.90 1.10 18.53
N LEU A 49 6.93 2.23 17.81
CA LEU A 49 8.09 2.67 17.04
C LEU A 49 8.28 4.18 17.11
N ASN A 50 9.54 4.61 17.11
CA ASN A 50 9.89 5.99 16.87
C ASN A 50 9.92 6.30 15.37
N LEU A 51 8.86 6.92 14.85
CA LEU A 51 8.80 7.31 13.44
C LEU A 51 9.74 8.47 13.12
N GLN A 52 10.51 8.30 12.04
CA GLN A 52 11.48 9.28 11.55
C GLN A 52 11.07 9.75 10.16
N PHE A 53 10.94 11.05 9.98
CA PHE A 53 10.62 11.62 8.68
C PHE A 53 11.85 11.67 7.77
N SER A 54 11.66 11.37 6.48
CA SER A 54 12.69 11.52 5.45
C SER A 54 12.14 12.20 4.19
N ASP A 55 12.88 13.16 3.63
CA ASP A 55 12.54 13.81 2.36
C ASP A 55 12.75 12.91 1.13
N TYR A 56 13.34 11.73 1.30
CA TYR A 56 13.66 10.78 0.22
C TYR A 56 13.47 9.34 0.70
N ALA A 57 13.28 8.41 -0.24
CA ALA A 57 13.18 6.98 0.04
C ALA A 57 14.45 6.46 0.73
N ARG A 58 14.29 5.70 1.82
CA ARG A 58 15.40 5.19 2.66
C ARG A 58 15.70 3.71 2.47
N TYR A 59 14.71 2.95 2.02
CA TYR A 59 14.79 1.50 1.94
C TYR A 59 14.78 1.05 0.49
N ASP A 60 15.88 0.42 0.08
CA ASP A 60 15.96 -0.30 -1.19
C ASP A 60 15.31 -1.69 -1.08
N ASP A 61 15.25 -2.25 0.14
CA ASP A 61 14.66 -3.55 0.44
C ASP A 61 14.08 -3.62 1.86
N ALA A 62 13.29 -4.67 2.10
CA ALA A 62 12.64 -4.91 3.39
C ALA A 62 13.62 -5.35 4.48
N GLU A 63 14.80 -5.89 4.15
CA GLU A 63 15.77 -6.32 5.16
C GLU A 63 16.34 -5.10 5.91
N ALA A 64 16.69 -4.04 5.18
CA ALA A 64 17.11 -2.77 5.74
C ALA A 64 16.01 -2.14 6.61
N MET A 65 14.77 -2.12 6.13
CA MET A 65 13.62 -1.63 6.90
C MET A 65 13.42 -2.42 8.19
N PHE A 66 13.49 -3.75 8.14
CA PHE A 66 13.32 -4.61 9.31
C PHE A 66 14.46 -4.45 10.32
N ALA A 67 15.68 -4.13 9.87
CA ALA A 67 16.80 -3.85 10.75
C ALA A 67 16.55 -2.58 11.59
N ASP A 68 16.02 -1.52 10.98
CA ASP A 68 15.67 -0.28 11.69
C ASP A 68 14.50 -0.49 12.67
N ILE A 69 13.46 -1.22 12.25
CA ILE A 69 12.31 -1.55 13.11
C ILE A 69 12.77 -2.33 14.35
N LYS A 70 13.71 -3.28 14.21
CA LYS A 70 14.31 -3.97 15.37
C LYS A 70 15.12 -3.04 16.27
N GLY A 71 15.62 -1.93 15.72
CA GLY A 71 16.27 -0.82 16.43
C GLY A 71 15.28 0.24 16.92
N ASP A 72 13.99 -0.07 17.02
CA ASP A 72 12.93 0.79 17.58
C ASP A 72 12.66 2.08 16.80
N HIS A 73 12.96 2.10 15.50
CA HIS A 73 12.64 3.23 14.64
C HIS A 73 12.24 2.80 13.23
N LEU A 74 11.57 3.70 12.51
CA LEU A 74 11.20 3.48 11.13
C LEU A 74 11.28 4.80 10.38
N TRP A 75 12.01 4.83 9.25
CA TRP A 75 12.00 5.96 8.35
C TRP A 75 10.76 5.90 7.45
N VAL A 76 10.06 7.02 7.33
CA VAL A 76 8.89 7.13 6.46
C VAL A 76 9.12 8.29 5.48
N SER A 77 9.04 8.01 4.18
CA SER A 77 9.45 8.94 3.12
C SER A 77 8.32 9.81 2.59
N ALA A 78 8.59 11.12 2.44
CA ALA A 78 7.68 12.08 1.81
C ALA A 78 7.28 11.72 0.36
N ASP A 79 8.11 10.97 -0.36
CA ASP A 79 7.88 10.60 -1.76
C ASP A 79 6.80 9.51 -1.93
N SER A 80 6.36 8.90 -0.84
CA SER A 80 5.49 7.71 -0.86
C SER A 80 3.99 8.03 -0.80
N TYR A 81 3.62 9.20 -0.27
CA TYR A 81 2.23 9.46 0.13
C TYR A 81 1.40 10.08 -1.00
N ASP A 82 0.28 9.44 -1.34
CA ASP A 82 -0.78 10.09 -2.09
C ASP A 82 -1.52 11.05 -1.13
N SER A 83 -1.33 12.35 -1.31
CA SER A 83 -1.91 13.37 -0.43
C SER A 83 -3.33 13.77 -0.82
N ASP A 84 -3.84 13.32 -1.97
CA ASP A 84 -5.09 13.85 -2.53
C ASP A 84 -6.33 13.17 -1.93
N VAL A 85 -6.18 11.98 -1.36
CA VAL A 85 -7.26 11.22 -0.69
C VAL A 85 -7.51 11.73 0.73
N TYR A 86 -6.49 12.27 1.38
CA TYR A 86 -6.52 12.63 2.79
C TYR A 86 -6.73 14.12 3.01
N PRO A 87 -7.41 14.54 4.09
CA PRO A 87 -7.56 15.96 4.41
C PRO A 87 -6.24 16.63 4.80
N ASN A 88 -5.20 15.84 5.13
CA ASN A 88 -3.87 16.32 5.50
C ASN A 88 -2.80 15.24 5.19
N PRO A 89 -1.60 15.62 4.70
CA PRO A 89 -0.50 14.69 4.45
C PRO A 89 -0.09 13.79 5.63
N ILE A 90 -0.37 14.18 6.87
CA ILE A 90 -0.06 13.37 8.07
C ILE A 90 -0.71 11.99 8.03
N TYR A 91 -1.90 11.86 7.43
CA TYR A 91 -2.59 10.57 7.34
C TYR A 91 -1.91 9.63 6.35
N GLY A 92 -1.39 10.15 5.25
CA GLY A 92 -0.54 9.36 4.33
C GLY A 92 0.75 8.90 5.01
N PHE A 93 1.39 9.79 5.79
CA PHE A 93 2.56 9.45 6.60
C PHE A 93 2.27 8.32 7.60
N ILE A 94 1.16 8.43 8.33
CA ILE A 94 0.73 7.40 9.29
C ILE A 94 0.41 6.08 8.57
N LEU A 95 -0.32 6.15 7.45
CA LEU A 95 -0.70 4.96 6.70
C LEU A 95 0.53 4.18 6.24
N GLN A 96 1.51 4.87 5.66
CA GLN A 96 2.75 4.23 5.25
C GLN A 96 3.49 3.60 6.43
N ALA A 97 3.58 4.30 7.57
CA ALA A 97 4.25 3.75 8.75
C ALA A 97 3.56 2.48 9.26
N VAL A 98 2.23 2.47 9.29
CA VAL A 98 1.43 1.30 9.67
C VAL A 98 1.62 0.17 8.67
N HIS A 99 1.63 0.47 7.36
CA HIS A 99 1.85 -0.48 6.29
C HIS A 99 3.24 -1.12 6.33
N ASP A 100 4.29 -0.32 6.45
CA ASP A 100 5.68 -0.78 6.56
C ASP A 100 5.89 -1.63 7.82
N TYR A 101 5.18 -1.31 8.91
CA TYR A 101 5.18 -2.16 10.08
C TYR A 101 4.45 -3.48 9.85
N ASP A 102 3.38 -3.52 9.05
CA ASP A 102 2.71 -4.76 8.66
C ASP A 102 3.62 -5.68 7.81
N HIS A 103 4.46 -5.12 6.95
CA HIS A 103 5.51 -5.89 6.29
C HIS A 103 6.39 -6.59 7.33
N TYR A 104 6.84 -5.88 8.37
CA TYR A 104 7.64 -6.46 9.44
C TYR A 104 6.91 -7.56 10.21
N LEU A 105 5.67 -7.31 10.63
CA LEU A 105 4.87 -8.28 11.37
C LEU A 105 4.57 -9.55 10.57
N THR A 106 4.45 -9.43 9.25
CA THR A 106 4.18 -10.57 8.35
C THR A 106 5.43 -11.19 7.75
N SER A 107 6.61 -10.60 8.00
CA SER A 107 7.86 -10.95 7.31
C SER A 107 7.72 -10.90 5.78
N GLY A 108 6.88 -9.99 5.27
CA GLY A 108 6.65 -9.76 3.85
C GLY A 108 7.65 -8.77 3.27
N ASP A 109 8.32 -9.13 2.18
CA ASP A 109 9.20 -8.22 1.44
C ASP A 109 8.39 -7.25 0.55
N PHE A 110 9.07 -6.48 -0.30
CA PHE A 110 8.42 -5.55 -1.26
C PHE A 110 7.99 -6.24 -2.57
N SER A 111 7.94 -7.58 -2.59
CA SER A 111 7.33 -8.31 -3.72
C SER A 111 5.81 -8.21 -3.66
N LEU A 112 5.12 -8.52 -4.77
CA LEU A 112 3.65 -8.56 -4.78
C LEU A 112 3.08 -9.50 -3.70
N GLU A 113 3.75 -10.61 -3.41
CA GLU A 113 3.36 -11.54 -2.36
C GLU A 113 3.49 -10.91 -0.96
N GLY A 114 4.56 -10.15 -0.72
CA GLY A 114 4.78 -9.43 0.54
C GLY A 114 3.79 -8.28 0.74
N GLU A 115 3.55 -7.49 -0.31
CA GLU A 115 2.51 -6.45 -0.34
C GLU A 115 1.10 -7.03 -0.04
N ILE A 116 0.78 -8.20 -0.61
CA ILE A 116 -0.48 -8.90 -0.31
C ILE A 116 -0.53 -9.39 1.14
N ALA A 117 0.61 -9.79 1.73
CA ALA A 117 0.67 -10.19 3.13
C ALA A 117 0.41 -8.99 4.06
N ALA A 118 1.06 -7.85 3.80
CA ALA A 118 0.84 -6.60 4.53
C ALA A 118 -0.62 -6.11 4.38
N TYR A 119 -1.17 -6.11 3.15
CA TYR A 119 -2.58 -5.82 2.90
C TYR A 119 -3.52 -6.73 3.72
N ASN A 120 -3.26 -8.05 3.75
CA ASN A 120 -4.11 -8.95 4.50
C ASN A 120 -4.02 -8.72 6.02
N ALA A 121 -2.89 -8.23 6.53
CA ALA A 121 -2.73 -7.88 7.93
C ALA A 121 -3.56 -6.62 8.28
N ILE A 122 -3.46 -5.56 7.47
CA ILE A 122 -4.21 -4.32 7.71
C ILE A 122 -5.71 -4.49 7.47
N ALA A 123 -6.11 -5.22 6.42
CA ALA A 123 -7.51 -5.44 6.08
C ALA A 123 -8.28 -6.16 7.20
N LYS A 124 -7.65 -7.11 7.91
CA LYS A 124 -8.28 -7.84 9.03
C LYS A 124 -8.73 -6.96 10.19
N ARG A 125 -8.08 -5.81 10.38
CA ARG A 125 -8.34 -4.87 11.48
C ARG A 125 -8.92 -3.54 11.02
N SER A 126 -9.07 -3.35 9.71
CA SER A 126 -9.77 -2.21 9.12
C SER A 126 -11.25 -2.15 9.57
N PRO A 127 -11.83 -0.95 9.68
CA PRO A 127 -13.17 -0.79 10.25
C PRO A 127 -14.32 -1.03 9.25
N SER A 128 -14.05 -1.09 7.95
CA SER A 128 -15.09 -1.30 6.93
C SER A 128 -14.55 -1.89 5.63
N LEU A 129 -15.43 -2.51 4.83
CA LEU A 129 -15.07 -3.02 3.50
C LEU A 129 -14.62 -1.90 2.55
N GLU A 130 -15.19 -0.71 2.64
CA GLU A 130 -14.77 0.41 1.79
C GLU A 130 -13.34 0.83 2.09
N ILE A 131 -12.94 0.81 3.36
CA ILE A 131 -11.55 1.08 3.75
C ILE A 131 -10.61 -0.06 3.31
N GLN A 132 -11.06 -1.32 3.35
CA GLN A 132 -10.30 -2.43 2.76
C GLN A 132 -10.04 -2.23 1.28
N LYS A 133 -11.02 -1.73 0.52
CA LYS A 133 -10.83 -1.43 -0.92
C LYS A 133 -9.83 -0.31 -1.15
N ILE A 134 -9.81 0.72 -0.30
CA ILE A 134 -8.77 1.77 -0.33
C ILE A 134 -7.39 1.12 -0.16
N PHE A 135 -7.18 0.34 0.89
CA PHE A 135 -5.92 -0.36 1.14
C PHE A 135 -5.55 -1.34 0.02
N TYR A 136 -6.53 -2.04 -0.55
CA TYR A 136 -6.28 -2.94 -1.68
C TYR A 136 -5.79 -2.17 -2.91
N SER A 137 -6.37 -0.99 -3.16
CA SER A 137 -5.91 -0.10 -4.23
C SER A 137 -4.47 0.36 -4.00
N GLU A 138 -4.16 0.84 -2.78
CA GLU A 138 -2.86 1.42 -2.45
C GLU A 138 -1.73 0.38 -2.33
N PHE A 139 -2.02 -0.78 -1.75
CA PHE A 139 -1.01 -1.78 -1.40
C PHE A 139 -0.97 -2.97 -2.34
N VAL A 140 -2.01 -3.23 -3.13
CA VAL A 140 -1.98 -4.38 -4.07
C VAL A 140 -2.00 -3.91 -5.52
N LEU A 141 -2.95 -3.05 -5.87
CA LEU A 141 -3.14 -2.63 -7.26
C LEU A 141 -2.05 -1.66 -7.73
N ARG A 142 -1.75 -0.62 -6.94
CA ARG A 142 -0.72 0.38 -7.28
C ARG A 142 0.69 -0.22 -7.33
N PRO A 143 1.14 -1.08 -6.39
CA PRO A 143 2.46 -1.70 -6.49
C PRO A 143 2.55 -2.68 -7.65
N ALA A 144 1.49 -3.44 -7.95
CA ALA A 144 1.44 -4.27 -9.15
C ALA A 144 1.60 -3.43 -10.44
N ALA A 145 0.94 -2.27 -10.50
CA ALA A 145 1.09 -1.32 -11.62
C ALA A 145 2.51 -0.74 -11.70
N HIS A 146 3.14 -0.40 -10.57
CA HIS A 146 4.53 0.02 -10.53
C HIS A 146 5.45 -1.09 -11.08
N SER A 147 5.34 -2.32 -10.58
CA SER A 147 6.14 -3.45 -11.07
C SER A 147 5.94 -3.72 -12.56
N TYR A 148 4.71 -3.56 -13.07
CA TYR A 148 4.40 -3.75 -14.48
C TYR A 148 4.97 -2.64 -15.38
N LEU A 149 4.95 -1.38 -14.92
CA LEU A 149 5.45 -0.23 -15.68
C LEU A 149 6.97 -0.02 -15.57
N GLY A 150 7.58 -0.48 -14.47
CA GLY A 150 8.97 -0.17 -14.12
C GLY A 150 9.18 1.23 -13.53
N TYR A 151 8.10 1.96 -13.25
CA TYR A 151 8.10 3.27 -12.57
C TYR A 151 6.76 3.50 -11.86
N ALA A 152 6.73 4.43 -10.90
CA ALA A 152 5.54 4.72 -10.10
C ALA A 152 4.39 5.25 -11.00
N PRO A 153 3.19 4.64 -10.96
CA PRO A 153 2.03 5.15 -11.69
C PRO A 153 1.47 6.40 -11.01
N ALA A 154 0.65 7.15 -11.74
CA ALA A 154 -0.10 8.27 -11.16
C ALA A 154 -0.96 7.79 -9.95
N PRO A 155 -0.97 8.55 -8.85
CA PRO A 155 -1.78 8.23 -7.68
C PRO A 155 -3.28 8.27 -8.01
N LYS A 156 -4.02 7.24 -7.55
CA LYS A 156 -5.48 7.16 -7.54
C LYS A 156 -5.96 5.98 -6.70
N ILE A 157 -7.20 6.06 -6.23
CA ILE A 157 -7.90 4.93 -5.60
C ILE A 157 -8.81 4.27 -6.62
N VAL A 158 -8.73 2.94 -6.72
CA VAL A 158 -9.53 2.10 -7.63
C VAL A 158 -10.30 1.07 -6.81
N PHE A 159 -11.61 1.00 -7.00
CA PHE A 159 -12.46 -0.04 -6.43
C PHE A 159 -12.73 -1.11 -7.50
N PRO A 160 -12.15 -2.32 -7.37
CA PRO A 160 -12.40 -3.42 -8.31
C PRO A 160 -13.78 -4.07 -8.13
#